data_AF-A0A6L3F726-F1
#
_entry.id   AF-A0A6L3F726-F1
#
_cell.length_a   1.000
_cell.length_b   1.000
_cell.length_c   1.000
_cell.angle_alpha   90.00
_cell.angle_beta   90.00
_cell.angle_gamma   90.00
#
_symmetry.space_group_name_H-M   'P 1'
#
loop_
_entity.id
_entity.type
_entity.pdbx_description
1 polymer ?
#
loop_
_entity_poly.entity_id
_entity_poly.type
_entity_poly.pdbx_seq_one_letter_code
_entity_poly.pdbx_strand_id
1 'polypeptide(L)'
;MFDTIPTSVWSQDWVVHSQPVGRGLRALRYLAPYIFRVAISNNRLVAVTDDAVTFRYRPSSSREWRLCSLSPFAFIHRFLLHVLPIGFVKVRYYGFFSPGQRQLLRQIASWFTPPQSIPPPPEPSAEVAHTERPI
;
A
#
# COMPACT_ATOMS: atom_id res chain seq x y z
N MET A 1 -22.76 14.37 -4.34
CA MET A 1 -21.54 13.54 -4.58
C MET A 1 -21.71 12.68 -5.82
N PHE A 2 -22.92 12.28 -6.19
CA PHE A 2 -23.19 11.56 -7.44
C PHE A 2 -23.28 12.49 -8.65
N ASP A 3 -23.45 13.80 -8.43
CA ASP A 3 -23.66 14.83 -9.45
C ASP A 3 -22.40 15.13 -10.29
N THR A 4 -21.22 14.72 -9.81
CA THR A 4 -19.93 14.83 -10.52
C THR A 4 -19.62 13.64 -11.41
N ILE A 5 -20.44 12.58 -11.37
CA ILE A 5 -20.20 11.38 -12.18
C ILE A 5 -20.81 11.61 -13.57
N PRO A 6 -20.04 11.53 -14.67
CA PRO A 6 -20.57 11.73 -16.01
C PRO A 6 -21.74 10.80 -16.30
N THR A 7 -22.79 11.33 -16.93
CA THR A 7 -24.03 10.58 -17.18
C THR A 7 -23.79 9.30 -17.99
N SER A 8 -22.76 9.31 -18.84
CA SER A 8 -22.34 8.18 -19.67
C SER A 8 -21.88 6.94 -18.87
N VAL A 9 -21.42 7.12 -17.63
CA VAL A 9 -21.01 5.99 -16.75
C VAL A 9 -22.22 5.14 -16.36
N TRP A 10 -23.38 5.75 -16.18
CA TRP A 10 -24.63 5.05 -15.83
C TRP A 10 -25.24 4.28 -17.00
N SER A 11 -24.81 4.59 -18.23
CA SER A 11 -25.24 3.92 -19.45
C SER A 11 -24.35 2.75 -19.86
N GLN A 12 -23.26 2.49 -19.13
CA GLN A 12 -22.41 1.33 -19.38
C GLN A 12 -23.03 0.06 -18.79
N ASP A 13 -23.00 -1.02 -19.56
CA ASP A 13 -23.42 -2.33 -19.07
C ASP A 13 -22.57 -2.76 -17.88
N TRP A 14 -23.22 -2.99 -16.75
CA TRP A 14 -22.57 -3.50 -15.55
C TRP A 14 -22.21 -4.98 -15.74
N VAL A 15 -20.95 -5.26 -16.05
CA VAL A 15 -20.45 -6.64 -16.10
C VAL A 15 -20.18 -7.14 -14.68
N VAL A 16 -21.23 -7.67 -14.03
CA VAL A 16 -21.10 -8.35 -12.73
C VAL A 16 -20.90 -9.85 -12.98
N HIS A 17 -19.64 -10.26 -13.14
CA HIS A 17 -19.31 -11.68 -13.19
C HIS A 17 -19.13 -12.24 -11.77
N SER A 18 -20.22 -12.76 -11.20
CA SER A 18 -20.21 -13.44 -9.90
C SER A 18 -20.40 -14.94 -10.08
N GLN A 19 -19.50 -15.74 -9.52
CA GLN A 19 -19.56 -17.20 -9.55
C GLN A 19 -19.35 -17.79 -8.15
N PRO A 20 -20.03 -18.90 -7.79
CA PRO A 20 -19.79 -19.59 -6.54
C PRO A 20 -18.32 -20.05 -6.42
N VAL A 21 -17.68 -19.77 -5.29
CA VAL A 21 -16.26 -20.16 -5.03
C VAL A 21 -16.09 -21.64 -4.69
N GLY A 22 -17.15 -22.45 -4.82
CA GLY A 22 -17.18 -23.87 -4.46
C GLY A 22 -16.74 -24.09 -3.01
N ARG A 23 -15.77 -24.98 -2.80
CA ARG A 23 -15.18 -25.26 -1.47
C ARG A 23 -14.38 -24.10 -0.86
N GLY A 24 -14.21 -22.98 -1.57
CA GLY A 24 -13.54 -21.78 -1.07
C GLY A 24 -12.00 -21.86 -0.96
N LEU A 25 -11.40 -23.05 -1.07
CA LEU A 25 -9.95 -23.24 -0.88
C LEU A 25 -9.08 -22.40 -1.85
N ARG A 26 -9.55 -22.15 -3.08
CA ARG A 26 -8.86 -21.27 -4.04
C ARG A 26 -8.95 -19.81 -3.60
N ALA A 27 -10.12 -19.36 -3.16
CA ALA A 27 -10.31 -18.01 -2.62
C ALA A 27 -9.46 -17.78 -1.37
N LEU A 28 -9.40 -18.77 -0.46
CA LEU A 28 -8.54 -18.72 0.72
C LEU A 28 -7.06 -18.64 0.34
N ARG A 29 -6.59 -19.45 -0.61
CA ARG A 29 -5.21 -19.37 -1.11
C ARG A 29 -4.87 -18.01 -1.71
N TYR A 30 -5.83 -17.39 -2.37
CA TYR A 30 -5.67 -16.05 -2.93
C TYR A 30 -5.62 -14.97 -1.84
N LEU A 31 -6.51 -15.04 -0.85
CA LEU A 31 -6.63 -14.06 0.23
C LEU A 31 -5.53 -14.19 1.30
N ALA A 32 -5.07 -15.40 1.58
CA ALA A 32 -4.07 -15.66 2.62
C ALA A 32 -2.81 -14.78 2.47
N PRO A 33 -2.20 -14.62 1.27
CA PRO A 33 -1.11 -13.68 1.07
C PRO A 33 -1.42 -12.23 1.48
N TYR A 34 -2.64 -11.73 1.24
CA TYR A 34 -3.03 -10.36 1.61
C TYR A 34 -3.15 -10.18 3.12
N ILE A 35 -3.48 -11.25 3.84
CA ILE A 35 -3.61 -11.23 5.29
C ILE A 35 -2.25 -11.52 5.95
N PHE A 36 -1.52 -12.53 5.49
CA PHE A 36 -0.36 -13.04 6.21
C PHE A 36 0.98 -12.49 5.73
N ARG A 37 1.11 -12.03 4.47
CA ARG A 37 2.38 -11.43 4.04
C ARG A 37 2.64 -10.12 4.79
N VAL A 38 3.93 -9.90 5.05
CA VAL A 38 4.48 -8.67 5.65
C VAL A 38 5.05 -7.81 4.52
N ALA A 39 5.62 -6.65 4.84
CA ALA A 39 6.23 -5.67 3.93
C ALA A 39 6.99 -6.30 2.75
N ILE A 40 7.88 -7.25 3.04
CA ILE A 40 8.76 -7.87 2.07
C ILE A 40 9.12 -9.30 2.51
N SER A 41 9.35 -10.19 1.54
CA SER A 41 9.82 -11.56 1.79
C SER A 41 11.34 -11.63 1.70
N ASN A 42 11.98 -12.53 2.46
CA ASN A 42 13.44 -12.69 2.48
C ASN A 42 14.06 -12.93 1.09
N ASN A 43 13.39 -13.69 0.20
CA ASN A 43 13.87 -13.90 -1.19
C ASN A 43 13.98 -12.62 -2.04
N ARG A 44 13.47 -11.48 -1.56
CA ARG A 44 13.63 -10.19 -2.23
C ARG A 44 14.85 -9.42 -1.72
N LEU A 45 15.46 -9.81 -0.61
CA LEU A 45 16.73 -9.25 -0.15
C LEU A 45 17.85 -9.76 -1.06
N VAL A 46 18.63 -8.84 -1.62
CA VAL A 46 19.73 -9.15 -2.54
C VAL A 46 21.07 -9.05 -1.82
N ALA A 47 21.24 -8.00 -1.02
CA ALA A 47 22.45 -7.78 -0.22
C ALA A 47 22.09 -7.03 1.07
N VAL A 48 22.81 -7.34 2.14
CA VAL A 48 22.73 -6.66 3.43
C VAL A 48 24.15 -6.39 3.88
N THR A 49 24.49 -5.12 4.03
CA THR A 49 25.77 -4.63 4.54
C THR A 49 25.51 -3.65 5.69
N ASP A 50 26.58 -3.21 6.36
CA ASP A 50 26.48 -2.24 7.45
C ASP A 50 25.93 -0.88 6.98
N ASP A 51 26.17 -0.52 5.72
CA ASP A 51 25.74 0.76 5.15
C ASP A 51 24.41 0.70 4.41
N ALA A 52 24.01 -0.49 3.91
CA ALA A 52 22.85 -0.61 3.04
C ALA A 52 22.15 -1.97 3.05
N VAL A 53 20.83 -1.93 2.90
CA VAL A 53 19.97 -3.07 2.57
C VAL A 53 19.46 -2.90 1.15
N THR A 54 19.81 -3.82 0.27
CA THR A 54 19.39 -3.83 -1.15
C THR A 54 18.34 -4.91 -1.39
N PHE A 55 17.21 -4.54 -1.96
CA PHE A 55 16.10 -5.46 -2.22
C PHE A 55 15.41 -5.24 -3.57
N ARG A 56 14.84 -6.31 -4.12
CA ARG A 56 14.03 -6.30 -5.33
C ARG A 56 12.62 -5.81 -5.03
N TYR A 57 12.15 -4.81 -5.76
CA TYR A 57 10.76 -4.37 -5.72
C TYR A 57 10.13 -4.32 -7.12
N ARG A 58 8.79 -4.22 -7.17
CA ARG A 58 8.04 -4.08 -8.42
C ARG A 58 7.13 -2.86 -8.28
N PRO A 59 7.34 -1.79 -9.07
CA PRO A 59 6.46 -0.63 -9.04
C PRO A 59 5.03 -1.00 -9.43
N SER A 60 4.02 -0.24 -8.99
CA SER A 60 2.63 -0.46 -9.42
C SER A 60 2.42 -0.14 -10.90
N SER A 61 3.18 0.81 -11.44
CA SER A 61 3.12 1.25 -12.85
C SER A 61 3.83 0.30 -13.82
N SER A 62 4.69 -0.59 -13.32
CA SER A 62 5.54 -1.43 -14.16
C SER A 62 5.47 -2.89 -13.76
N ARG A 63 5.57 -3.75 -14.77
CA ARG A 63 5.62 -5.19 -14.56
C ARG A 63 7.03 -5.72 -14.28
N GLU A 64 8.03 -4.85 -14.20
CA GLU A 64 9.44 -5.24 -14.10
C GLU A 64 9.97 -5.17 -12.68
N TRP A 65 10.95 -6.04 -12.40
CA TRP A 65 11.68 -6.02 -11.15
C TRP A 65 12.74 -4.93 -11.17
N ARG A 66 12.80 -4.15 -10.09
CA ARG A 66 13.80 -3.11 -9.86
C ARG A 66 14.51 -3.35 -8.55
N LEU A 67 15.69 -2.75 -8.39
CA LEU A 67 16.43 -2.77 -7.13
C LEU A 67 16.25 -1.44 -6.40
N CYS A 68 16.18 -1.51 -5.08
CA CYS A 68 16.19 -0.36 -4.19
C CYS A 68 17.18 -0.64 -3.07
N SER A 69 18.04 0.33 -2.78
CA SER A 69 18.99 0.29 -1.66
C SER A 69 18.63 1.40 -0.69
N LEU A 70 18.56 1.06 0.59
CA LEU A 70 18.27 2.00 1.69
C LEU A 70 19.30 1.80 2.80
N SER A 71 19.55 2.82 3.62
CA SER A 71 20.27 2.61 4.87
C SER A 71 19.53 1.60 5.76
N PRO A 72 20.23 0.84 6.62
CA PRO A 72 19.59 -0.17 7.48
C PRO A 72 18.46 0.41 8.33
N PHE A 73 18.66 1.59 8.92
CA PHE A 73 17.62 2.25 9.73
C PHE A 73 16.41 2.68 8.90
N ALA A 74 16.60 3.19 7.68
CA ALA A 74 15.49 3.53 6.80
C ALA A 74 14.71 2.28 6.36
N PHE A 75 15.41 1.16 6.11
CA PHE A 75 14.77 -0.12 5.83
C PHE A 75 13.95 -0.63 7.01
N ILE A 76 14.52 -0.66 8.22
CA ILE A 76 13.85 -1.10 9.44
C ILE A 76 12.61 -0.22 9.70
N HIS A 77 12.75 1.10 9.63
CA HIS A 77 11.63 2.02 9.83
C HIS A 77 10.47 1.70 8.87
N ARG A 78 10.74 1.56 7.56
CA ARG A 78 9.72 1.19 6.56
C ARG A 78 9.14 -0.20 6.79
N PHE A 79 9.95 -1.15 7.23
CA PHE A 79 9.50 -2.51 7.54
C PHE A 79 8.52 -2.49 8.72
N LEU A 80 8.85 -1.76 9.79
CA LEU A 80 8.02 -1.65 10.98
C LEU A 80 6.68 -0.96 10.73
N LEU A 81 6.55 -0.11 9.71
CA LEU A 81 5.24 0.43 9.28
C LEU A 81 4.22 -0.67 8.89
N HIS A 82 4.69 -1.88 8.59
CA HIS A 82 3.84 -3.02 8.25
C HIS A 82 3.56 -3.95 9.45
N VAL A 83 4.16 -3.68 10.60
CA VAL A 83 3.93 -4.42 11.84
C VAL A 83 2.83 -3.69 12.61
N LEU A 84 1.73 -4.40 12.87
CA LEU A 84 0.65 -3.83 13.65
C LEU A 84 1.08 -3.73 15.12
N PRO A 85 0.76 -2.63 15.82
CA PRO A 85 1.00 -2.53 17.26
C PRO A 85 0.23 -3.62 18.02
N ILE A 86 0.65 -3.87 19.25
CA ILE A 86 0.01 -4.84 20.14
C ILE A 86 -1.48 -4.48 20.31
N GLY A 87 -2.35 -5.49 20.27
CA GLY A 87 -3.80 -5.32 20.39
C GLY A 87 -4.53 -5.02 19.08
N PHE A 88 -3.80 -4.83 17.96
CA PHE A 88 -4.40 -4.63 16.65
C PHE A 88 -4.39 -5.90 15.80
N VAL A 89 -5.45 -6.10 15.03
CA VAL A 89 -5.62 -7.25 14.14
C VAL A 89 -5.62 -6.83 12.67
N LYS A 90 -5.02 -7.66 11.82
CA LYS A 90 -4.96 -7.42 10.37
C LYS A 90 -6.35 -7.43 9.73
N VAL A 91 -7.19 -8.42 10.10
CA VAL A 91 -8.59 -8.48 9.69
C VAL A 91 -9.43 -7.78 10.74
N ARG A 92 -9.99 -6.63 10.40
CA ARG A 92 -10.71 -5.73 11.32
C ARG A 92 -12.15 -6.17 11.55
N TYR A 93 -12.39 -7.43 11.93
CA TYR A 93 -13.76 -7.92 12.15
C TYR A 93 -14.28 -7.63 13.58
N TYR A 94 -13.40 -7.28 14.52
CA TYR A 94 -13.73 -6.94 15.91
C TYR A 94 -12.79 -5.85 16.45
N GLY A 95 -13.07 -5.38 17.66
CA GLY A 95 -12.27 -4.37 18.35
C GLY A 95 -12.47 -2.96 17.81
N PHE A 96 -11.54 -2.09 18.18
CA PHE A 96 -11.61 -0.64 17.95
C PHE A 96 -11.75 -0.25 16.48
N PHE A 97 -11.10 -1.00 15.58
CA PHE A 97 -11.14 -0.73 14.13
C PHE A 97 -12.21 -1.52 13.37
N SER A 98 -13.13 -2.20 14.05
CA SER A 98 -14.20 -2.91 13.36
C SER A 98 -15.16 -1.94 12.63
N PRO A 99 -15.75 -2.36 11.49
CA PRO A 99 -16.70 -1.53 10.75
C PRO A 99 -17.87 -0.99 11.59
N GLY A 100 -18.30 -1.73 12.62
CA GLY A 100 -19.36 -1.31 13.53
C GLY A 100 -18.98 -0.11 14.41
N GLN A 101 -17.68 0.12 14.65
CA GLN A 101 -17.18 1.20 15.52
C GLN A 101 -16.84 2.49 14.75
N ARG A 102 -17.25 2.62 13.49
CA ARG A 102 -16.95 3.78 12.63
C ARG A 102 -17.37 5.13 13.23
N GLN A 103 -18.50 5.18 13.93
CA GLN A 103 -18.97 6.42 14.56
C GLN A 103 -18.10 6.82 15.74
N LEU A 104 -17.78 5.88 16.62
CA LEU A 104 -16.87 6.08 17.75
C LEU A 104 -15.48 6.54 17.28
N LEU A 105 -14.95 5.92 16.22
CA LEU A 105 -13.68 6.32 15.61
C LEU A 105 -13.69 7.77 15.13
N ARG A 106 -14.80 8.22 14.50
CA ARG A 106 -14.94 9.61 14.05
C ARG A 106 -15.00 10.58 15.23
N GLN A 107 -15.71 10.22 16.30
CA GLN A 107 -15.77 11.02 17.53
C GLN A 107 -14.38 11.18 18.14
N ILE A 108 -13.63 10.08 18.30
CA ILE A 108 -12.27 10.12 18.84
C ILE A 108 -11.33 10.91 17.92
N ALA A 109 -11.44 10.73 16.59
CA ALA A 109 -10.65 11.49 15.63
C ALA A 109 -10.89 13.01 15.73
N SER A 110 -12.11 13.44 16.11
CA SER A 110 -12.41 14.86 16.32
C SER A 110 -11.68 15.49 17.51
N TRP A 111 -11.18 14.67 18.46
CA TRP A 111 -10.39 15.15 19.60
C TRP A 111 -8.93 15.40 19.26
N PHE A 112 -8.45 14.93 18.11
CA PHE A 112 -7.10 15.17 17.62
C PHE A 112 -7.11 16.33 16.62
N THR A 113 -6.18 17.26 16.76
CA THR A 113 -5.92 18.29 15.74
C THR A 113 -5.43 17.59 14.47
N PRO A 114 -6.04 17.84 13.29
CA PRO A 114 -5.51 17.30 12.05
C PRO A 114 -4.05 17.77 11.88
N PRO A 115 -3.11 16.90 11.48
CA PRO A 115 -1.76 17.34 11.21
C PRO A 115 -1.83 18.45 10.18
N GLN A 116 -1.20 19.60 10.49
CA GLN A 116 -0.95 20.66 9.52
C GLN A 116 -0.44 19.97 8.24
N SER A 117 -1.09 20.23 7.10
CA SER A 117 -0.67 19.65 5.84
C SER A 117 0.82 19.96 5.66
N ILE A 118 1.66 18.93 5.68
CA ILE A 118 3.08 19.09 5.31
C ILE A 118 3.02 19.66 3.89
N PRO A 119 3.58 20.86 3.63
CA PRO A 119 3.58 21.41 2.29
C PRO A 119 4.16 20.35 1.34
N PRO A 120 3.59 20.19 0.14
CA PRO A 120 4.12 19.24 -0.82
C PRO A 120 5.63 19.47 -0.92
N PRO A 121 6.47 18.42 -0.92
CA PRO A 121 7.88 18.57 -1.20
C PRO A 121 8.00 19.45 -2.45
N PRO A 122 8.90 20.45 -2.47
CA PRO A 122 9.09 21.26 -3.66
C PRO A 122 9.25 20.30 -4.85
N GLU A 123 8.48 20.55 -5.91
CA GLU A 123 8.59 19.75 -7.13
C GLU A 123 10.08 19.64 -7.46
N PRO A 124 10.59 18.43 -7.78
CA PRO A 124 11.98 18.32 -8.21
C PRO A 124 12.13 19.26 -9.41
N SER A 125 12.90 20.33 -9.21
CA SER A 125 13.14 21.34 -10.22
C SER A 125 13.58 20.60 -11.48
N ALA A 126 12.74 20.69 -12.51
CA ALA A 126 13.07 20.22 -13.83
C ALA A 126 14.17 21.15 -14.36
N GLU A 127 15.41 20.90 -13.97
CA GLU A 127 16.57 21.48 -14.64
C GLU A 127 17.64 20.41 -14.89
N VAL A 128 17.49 19.86 -16.10
CA VAL A 128 18.51 19.57 -17.13
C VAL A 128 19.70 18.68 -16.75
N ALA A 129 19.67 17.47 -17.32
CA ALA A 129 20.82 16.93 -18.06
C ALA A 129 20.31 16.19 -19.30
N HIS A 130 20.10 16.96 -20.38
CA HIS A 130 20.37 16.43 -21.72
C HIS A 130 21.89 16.26 -21.83
N THR A 131 22.35 15.05 -22.10
CA THR A 131 23.49 14.76 -23.00
C THR A 131 23.42 13.28 -23.37
N GLU A 132 22.96 13.05 -24.61
CA GLU A 132 23.45 12.07 -25.59
C GLU A 132 23.60 10.58 -25.17
N ARG A 133 22.75 9.75 -25.78
CA ARG A 133 23.09 8.36 -26.10
C ARG A 133 24.05 8.35 -27.29
N PRO A 134 25.06 7.47 -27.29
CA PRO A 134 25.39 6.73 -28.48
C PRO A 134 25.32 5.21 -28.26
N ILE A 135 24.65 4.58 -29.23
CA ILE A 135 24.63 3.16 -29.63
C ILE A 135 24.17 2.18 -28.55
#